data_AF-A0A1G3AEF3-F1
#
_entry.id   AF-A0A1G3AEF3-F1
#
_cell.length_a   1.000
_cell.length_b   1.000
_cell.length_c   1.000
_cell.angle_alpha   90.00
_cell.angle_beta   90.00
_cell.angle_gamma   90.00
#
_symmetry.space_group_name_H-M   'P 1'
#
loop_
_entity.id
_entity.type
_entity.pdbx_description
1 polymer ?
#
loop_
_entity_poly.entity_id
_entity_poly.type
_entity_poly.pdbx_seq_one_letter_code
_entity_poly.pdbx_strand_id
1 'polypeptide(L)'
;MSEPRDGAVLLGRARRFALGLWEHQVGNHQTGDFSRHAPIDSHGPDTEAPYARHGGFYIETWAAAYEKTLDEVFLHAIESVLDGLERARAHEGGMLVGGSKRGGGRRPYDISLAVSLGNSAPQVTPELAAKMQAVASTNDKVFAEVHANSGGADGGSLWSNAYGAGAPAGPANVCMLRYRQVGHDAYRRFVLETAGAPVRQCSSRLSTRRWTSATPSTAFSTKVLARGSKTSRYCVSNDWQERETV
;
A
#
# COMPACT_ATOMS: atom_id res chain seq x y z
N MET A 1 -33.99 -17.89 27.85
CA MET A 1 -32.99 -16.82 27.65
C MET A 1 -32.38 -17.03 26.28
N SER A 2 -32.77 -16.21 25.30
CA SER A 2 -32.23 -16.24 23.94
C SER A 2 -30.85 -15.59 23.96
N GLU A 3 -29.81 -16.33 23.55
CA GLU A 3 -28.46 -15.76 23.42
C GLU A 3 -28.48 -14.55 22.47
N PRO A 4 -27.71 -13.49 22.79
CA PRO A 4 -27.56 -12.36 21.89
C PRO A 4 -26.97 -12.87 20.57
N ARG A 5 -27.66 -12.58 19.45
CA ARG A 5 -27.20 -12.96 18.11
C ARG A 5 -25.76 -12.49 17.91
N ASP A 6 -24.86 -13.40 17.55
CA ASP A 6 -23.41 -13.20 17.43
C ASP A 6 -23.00 -11.88 16.72
N GLY A 7 -23.82 -11.39 15.79
CA GLY A 7 -23.63 -10.13 15.10
C GLY A 7 -23.54 -8.89 16.01
N ALA A 8 -24.33 -8.82 17.09
CA ALA A 8 -24.30 -7.66 18.00
C ALA A 8 -23.00 -7.60 18.81
N VAL A 9 -22.47 -8.77 19.20
CA VAL A 9 -21.20 -8.87 19.93
C VAL A 9 -20.01 -8.49 19.04
N LEU A 10 -20.01 -8.95 17.78
CA LEU A 10 -18.98 -8.61 16.81
C LEU A 10 -19.00 -7.12 16.46
N LEU A 11 -20.18 -6.54 16.25
CA LEU A 11 -20.33 -5.10 16.00
C LEU A 11 -19.79 -4.27 17.18
N GLY A 12 -20.09 -4.67 18.41
CA GLY A 12 -19.57 -4.03 19.61
C GLY A 12 -18.04 -4.09 19.73
N ARG A 13 -17.39 -5.17 19.27
CA ARG A 13 -15.93 -5.29 19.23
C ARG A 13 -15.29 -4.41 18.16
N ALA A 14 -15.85 -4.41 16.95
CA ALA A 14 -15.37 -3.57 15.85
C ALA A 14 -15.46 -2.08 16.21
N ARG A 15 -16.59 -1.65 16.80
CA ARG A 15 -16.76 -0.27 17.28
C ARG A 15 -15.71 0.11 18.33
N ARG A 16 -15.47 -0.74 19.33
CA ARG A 16 -14.46 -0.48 20.37
C ARG A 16 -13.05 -0.39 19.80
N PHE A 17 -12.72 -1.23 18.81
CA PHE A 17 -11.44 -1.15 18.12
C PHE A 17 -11.28 0.18 17.37
N ALA A 18 -12.29 0.58 16.60
CA ALA A 18 -12.29 1.83 15.85
C ALA A 18 -12.18 3.07 16.77
N LEU A 19 -12.89 3.06 17.90
CA LEU A 19 -12.76 4.10 18.93
C LEU A 19 -11.37 4.10 19.57
N GLY A 20 -10.84 2.93 19.94
CA GLY A 20 -9.49 2.82 20.48
C GLY A 20 -8.44 3.35 19.51
N LEU A 21 -8.64 3.14 18.21
CA LEU A 21 -7.74 3.69 17.20
C LEU A 21 -7.76 5.23 17.20
N TRP A 22 -8.94 5.84 17.28
CA TRP A 22 -9.10 7.29 17.39
C TRP A 22 -8.39 7.83 18.63
N GLU A 23 -8.73 7.31 19.80
CA GLU A 23 -8.23 7.81 21.09
C GLU A 23 -6.73 7.56 21.33
N HIS A 24 -6.14 6.52 20.72
CA HIS A 24 -4.76 6.12 21.03
C HIS A 24 -3.76 6.38 19.90
N GLN A 25 -4.17 6.60 18.65
CA GLN A 25 -3.23 6.91 17.56
C GLN A 25 -3.20 8.40 17.21
N VAL A 26 -4.29 9.12 17.41
CA VAL A 26 -4.39 10.54 17.03
C VAL A 26 -3.98 11.41 18.21
N GLY A 27 -2.75 11.93 18.18
CA GLY A 27 -2.20 12.81 19.23
C GLY A 27 -2.86 14.18 19.31
N ASN A 28 -3.51 14.63 18.24
CA ASN A 28 -4.28 15.87 18.26
C ASN A 28 -5.57 15.72 17.44
N HIS A 29 -6.69 15.61 18.15
CA HIS A 29 -8.02 15.42 17.54
C HIS A 29 -8.50 16.64 16.74
N GLN A 30 -8.01 17.85 17.07
CA GLN A 30 -8.38 19.07 16.35
C GLN A 30 -7.63 19.21 15.02
N THR A 31 -6.36 18.84 14.99
CA THR A 31 -5.52 18.99 13.78
C THR A 31 -5.43 17.71 12.96
N GLY A 32 -5.86 16.58 13.51
CA GLY A 32 -5.72 15.26 12.91
C GLY A 32 -4.28 14.74 12.89
N ASP A 33 -3.38 15.35 13.67
CA ASP A 33 -2.01 14.88 13.76
C ASP A 33 -1.93 13.56 14.53
N PHE A 34 -1.22 12.61 13.96
CA PHE A 34 -1.08 11.26 14.50
C PHE A 34 0.34 10.74 14.34
N SER A 35 0.63 9.61 14.98
CA SER A 35 1.91 8.93 14.91
C SER A 35 1.68 7.43 14.80
N ARG A 36 2.14 6.81 13.71
CA ARG A 36 2.12 5.33 13.57
C ARG A 36 2.88 4.56 14.68
N HIS A 37 3.61 5.29 15.53
CA HIS A 37 4.42 4.77 16.61
C HIS A 37 3.79 4.95 17.98
N ALA A 38 2.56 5.50 18.06
CA ALA A 38 1.90 5.71 19.33
C ALA A 38 1.75 4.38 20.11
N PRO A 39 2.31 4.27 21.33
CA PRO A 39 2.13 3.10 22.17
C PRO A 39 0.69 2.99 22.64
N ILE A 40 -0.04 2.04 22.06
CA ILE A 40 -1.45 1.78 22.38
C ILE A 40 -1.58 1.29 23.83
N ASP A 41 -0.63 0.47 24.29
CA ASP A 41 -0.63 -0.20 25.59
C ASP A 41 -0.45 0.76 26.78
N SER A 42 0.15 1.93 26.57
CA SER A 42 0.32 2.96 27.59
C SER A 42 -0.51 4.23 27.35
N HIS A 43 -1.40 4.22 26.34
CA HIS A 43 -2.17 5.40 25.91
C HIS A 43 -1.25 6.62 25.69
N GLY A 44 -0.24 6.45 24.83
CA GLY A 44 0.67 7.54 24.44
C GLY A 44 0.43 8.00 23.00
N PRO A 45 -0.70 8.66 22.68
CA PRO A 45 -0.88 9.20 21.34
C PRO A 45 0.19 10.27 21.06
N ASP A 46 0.69 10.31 19.83
CA ASP A 46 1.80 11.16 19.40
C ASP A 46 1.47 11.77 18.02
N THR A 47 2.23 12.79 17.59
CA THR A 47 1.93 13.62 16.41
C THR A 47 3.06 13.66 15.38
N GLU A 48 4.20 13.02 15.68
CA GLU A 48 5.44 13.20 14.91
C GLU A 48 5.55 12.30 13.68
N ALA A 49 4.63 11.36 13.44
CA ALA A 49 4.74 10.38 12.35
C ALA A 49 3.42 10.15 11.57
N PRO A 50 2.84 11.19 10.92
CA PRO A 50 1.57 11.11 10.22
C PRO A 50 1.72 10.51 8.81
N TYR A 51 2.05 9.23 8.73
CA TYR A 51 2.35 8.59 7.45
C TYR A 51 1.04 8.44 6.66
N ALA A 52 0.95 9.06 5.48
CA ALA A 52 -0.26 9.07 4.65
C ALA A 52 -0.88 7.68 4.45
N ARG A 53 -0.07 6.67 4.12
CA ARG A 53 -0.50 5.26 4.05
C ARG A 53 -1.22 4.77 5.31
N HIS A 54 -0.71 5.08 6.51
CA HIS A 54 -1.33 4.64 7.76
C HIS A 54 -2.62 5.42 8.04
N GLY A 55 -2.63 6.73 7.75
CA GLY A 55 -3.85 7.53 7.81
C GLY A 55 -4.97 6.95 6.93
N GLY A 56 -4.64 6.47 5.72
CA GLY A 56 -5.58 5.75 4.86
C GLY A 56 -6.18 4.49 5.53
N PHE A 57 -5.36 3.68 6.19
CA PHE A 57 -5.84 2.48 6.90
C PHE A 57 -6.72 2.82 8.11
N TYR A 58 -6.44 3.93 8.80
CA TYR A 58 -7.28 4.40 9.90
C TYR A 58 -8.65 4.86 9.37
N ILE A 59 -8.65 5.62 8.27
CA ILE A 59 -9.87 6.04 7.58
C ILE A 59 -10.71 4.83 7.12
N GLU A 60 -10.08 3.78 6.57
CA GLU A 60 -10.79 2.53 6.23
C GLU A 60 -11.48 1.89 7.44
N THR A 61 -10.78 1.85 8.58
CA THR A 61 -11.33 1.30 9.82
C THR A 61 -12.54 2.09 10.31
N TRP A 62 -12.44 3.42 10.31
CA TRP A 62 -13.53 4.30 10.76
C TRP A 62 -14.71 4.32 9.79
N ALA A 63 -14.47 4.30 8.48
CA ALA A 63 -15.55 4.26 7.49
C ALA A 63 -16.37 2.97 7.61
N ALA A 64 -15.70 1.83 7.77
CA ALA A 64 -16.36 0.55 8.00
C ALA A 64 -17.13 0.52 9.33
N ALA A 65 -16.60 1.14 10.39
CA ALA A 65 -17.31 1.25 11.65
C ALA A 65 -18.56 2.14 11.52
N TYR A 66 -18.43 3.30 10.86
CA TYR A 66 -19.54 4.21 10.60
C TYR A 66 -20.66 3.54 9.79
N GLU A 67 -20.34 2.83 8.70
CA GLU A 67 -21.35 2.15 7.88
C GLU A 67 -22.25 1.21 8.71
N LYS A 68 -21.69 0.58 9.75
CA LYS A 68 -22.42 -0.39 10.58
C LYS A 68 -23.06 0.21 11.83
N THR A 69 -22.51 1.29 12.39
CA THR A 69 -22.99 1.85 13.66
C THR A 69 -23.66 3.20 13.52
N LEU A 70 -23.45 3.90 12.40
CA LEU A 70 -23.84 5.29 12.15
C LEU A 70 -23.34 6.26 13.23
N ASP A 71 -22.21 5.93 13.85
CA ASP A 71 -21.66 6.73 14.94
C ASP A 71 -20.80 7.86 14.38
N GLU A 72 -21.29 9.10 14.52
CA GLU A 72 -20.71 10.29 13.91
C GLU A 72 -19.27 10.60 14.38
N VAL A 73 -18.84 10.03 15.52
CA VAL A 73 -17.44 10.13 15.97
C VAL A 73 -16.46 9.65 14.89
N PHE A 74 -16.87 8.66 14.08
CA PHE A 74 -16.04 8.12 13.02
C PHE A 74 -15.98 9.04 11.79
N LEU A 75 -17.05 9.78 11.50
CA LEU A 75 -16.99 10.82 10.46
C LEU A 75 -16.02 11.93 10.87
N HIS A 76 -16.10 12.36 12.13
CA HIS A 76 -15.19 13.36 12.68
C HIS A 76 -13.72 12.89 12.64
N ALA A 77 -13.45 11.64 13.04
CA ALA A 77 -12.11 11.08 12.99
C ALA A 77 -11.52 11.03 11.56
N ILE A 78 -12.34 10.62 10.57
CA ILE A 78 -11.95 10.59 9.16
C ILE A 78 -11.62 11.99 8.67
N GLU A 79 -12.51 12.95 8.95
CA GLU A 79 -12.35 14.33 8.50
C GLU A 79 -11.10 14.97 9.11
N SER A 80 -10.90 14.84 10.43
CA SER A 80 -9.72 15.40 11.11
C SER A 80 -8.42 14.87 10.51
N VAL A 81 -8.28 13.55 10.32
CA VAL A 81 -7.06 12.96 9.75
C VAL A 81 -6.86 13.35 8.28
N LEU A 82 -7.93 13.37 7.49
CA LEU A 82 -7.85 13.77 6.09
C LEU A 82 -7.40 15.24 5.97
N ASP A 83 -7.97 16.13 6.77
CA ASP A 83 -7.60 17.55 6.80
C ASP A 83 -6.17 17.75 7.33
N GLY A 84 -5.73 16.95 8.29
CA GLY A 84 -4.34 16.95 8.76
C GLY A 84 -3.35 16.60 7.64
N LEU A 85 -3.62 15.53 6.90
CA LEU A 85 -2.79 15.10 5.77
C LEU A 85 -2.78 16.13 4.63
N GLU A 86 -3.94 16.73 4.34
CA GLU A 86 -4.10 17.73 3.30
C GLU A 86 -3.47 19.07 3.66
N ARG A 87 -3.59 19.51 4.92
CA ARG A 87 -2.87 20.68 5.43
C ARG A 87 -1.36 20.49 5.28
N ALA A 88 -0.85 19.31 5.62
CA ALA A 88 0.57 19.02 5.44
C ALA A 88 0.99 19.13 3.96
N ARG A 89 0.17 18.60 3.04
CA ARG A 89 0.41 18.74 1.60
C ARG A 89 0.34 20.19 1.13
N ALA A 90 -0.67 20.96 1.52
CA ALA A 90 -0.91 22.31 0.99
C ALA A 90 0.02 23.37 1.59
N HIS A 91 0.37 23.24 2.87
CA HIS A 91 1.00 24.31 3.65
C HIS A 91 2.34 23.93 4.31
N GLU A 92 2.66 22.63 4.42
CA GLU A 92 3.88 22.15 5.08
C GLU A 92 4.87 21.55 4.06
N GLY A 93 5.11 22.30 2.98
CA GLY A 93 6.15 21.99 1.99
C GLY A 93 5.66 21.32 0.70
N GLY A 94 4.36 21.37 0.39
CA GLY A 94 3.83 20.90 -0.91
C GLY A 94 3.67 19.38 -1.02
N MET A 95 3.96 18.63 0.06
CA MET A 95 4.24 17.19 0.01
C MET A 95 3.66 16.47 1.22
N LEU A 96 3.25 15.22 1.03
CA LEU A 96 2.85 14.30 2.09
C LEU A 96 4.07 13.83 2.90
N VAL A 97 3.84 13.55 4.19
CA VAL A 97 4.88 13.01 5.08
C VAL A 97 5.07 11.51 4.80
N GLY A 98 6.26 11.16 4.33
CA GLY A 98 6.72 9.78 4.09
C GLY A 98 7.69 9.33 5.18
N GLY A 99 7.38 9.62 6.45
CA GLY A 99 8.29 9.43 7.56
C GLY A 99 7.91 10.27 8.78
N SER A 100 8.83 10.45 9.73
CA SER A 100 8.62 11.41 10.82
C SER A 100 8.62 12.85 10.31
N LYS A 101 7.96 13.77 10.99
CA LYS A 101 7.93 15.19 10.63
C LYS A 101 9.35 15.80 10.59
N ARG A 102 10.21 15.40 11.54
CA ARG A 102 11.57 15.94 11.72
C ARG A 102 12.62 15.47 10.71
N GLY A 103 12.51 14.24 10.20
CA GLY A 103 13.56 13.65 9.36
C GLY A 103 13.07 12.61 8.36
N GLY A 104 11.75 12.46 8.24
CA GLY A 104 11.12 11.59 7.27
C GLY A 104 11.24 12.11 5.84
N GLY A 105 11.13 11.19 4.89
CA GLY A 105 11.00 11.56 3.49
C GLY A 105 9.71 12.35 3.25
N ARG A 106 9.67 13.11 2.15
CA ARG A 106 8.48 13.80 1.67
C ARG A 106 8.12 13.26 0.31
N ARG A 107 6.83 13.10 0.01
CA ARG A 107 6.36 12.53 -1.25
C ARG A 107 5.22 13.37 -1.83
N PRO A 108 5.15 13.54 -3.16
CA PRO A 108 4.14 14.39 -3.76
C PRO A 108 2.76 13.70 -3.79
N TYR A 109 2.73 12.36 -3.68
CA TYR A 109 1.53 11.54 -3.60
C TYR A 109 1.76 10.30 -2.72
N ASP A 110 0.66 9.66 -2.31
CA ASP A 110 0.63 8.32 -1.71
C ASP A 110 -0.53 7.52 -2.29
N ILE A 111 -0.23 6.51 -3.13
CA ILE A 111 -1.27 5.69 -3.78
C ILE A 111 -1.98 4.78 -2.78
N SER A 112 -1.34 4.40 -1.67
CA SER A 112 -2.02 3.59 -0.65
C SER A 112 -3.13 4.42 0.00
N LEU A 113 -2.86 5.69 0.32
CA LEU A 113 -3.89 6.62 0.78
C LEU A 113 -5.01 6.74 -0.26
N ALA A 114 -4.70 6.99 -1.54
CA ALA A 114 -5.71 7.13 -2.59
C ALA A 114 -6.61 5.87 -2.74
N VAL A 115 -6.02 4.68 -2.64
CA VAL A 115 -6.76 3.41 -2.64
C VAL A 115 -7.72 3.33 -1.45
N SER A 116 -7.24 3.65 -0.24
CA SER A 116 -8.06 3.64 0.96
C SER A 116 -9.22 4.63 0.89
N LEU A 117 -8.97 5.86 0.43
CA LEU A 117 -10.02 6.85 0.24
C LEU A 117 -11.08 6.37 -0.77
N GLY A 118 -10.66 5.72 -1.86
CA GLY A 118 -11.58 5.13 -2.84
C GLY A 118 -12.44 4.01 -2.26
N ASN A 119 -11.87 3.14 -1.42
CA ASN A 119 -12.60 2.05 -0.76
C ASN A 119 -13.59 2.56 0.30
N SER A 120 -13.23 3.64 1.00
CA SER A 120 -14.00 4.19 2.12
C SER A 120 -15.09 5.17 1.71
N ALA A 121 -14.93 5.88 0.58
CA ALA A 121 -15.91 6.84 0.09
C ALA A 121 -17.37 6.32 0.04
N PRO A 122 -17.69 5.09 -0.44
CA PRO A 122 -19.08 4.62 -0.48
C PRO A 122 -19.68 4.30 0.89
N GLN A 123 -18.89 4.31 1.96
CA GLN A 123 -19.30 3.91 3.31
C GLN A 123 -19.67 5.11 4.20
N VAL A 124 -19.47 6.34 3.74
CA VAL A 124 -19.65 7.58 4.52
C VAL A 124 -20.70 8.49 3.89
N THR A 125 -20.93 9.66 4.50
CA THR A 125 -21.87 10.65 3.95
C THR A 125 -21.41 11.16 2.56
N PRO A 126 -22.34 11.56 1.68
CA PRO A 126 -21.98 12.01 0.32
C PRO A 126 -20.99 13.17 0.28
N GLU A 127 -21.09 14.10 1.23
CA GLU A 127 -20.19 15.25 1.36
C GLU A 127 -18.76 14.82 1.67
N LEU A 128 -18.57 13.98 2.69
CA LEU A 128 -17.26 13.47 3.06
C LEU A 128 -16.70 12.55 1.95
N ALA A 129 -17.55 11.75 1.31
CA ALA A 129 -17.17 10.92 0.17
C ALA A 129 -16.60 11.76 -0.98
N ALA A 130 -17.25 12.88 -1.33
CA ALA A 130 -16.78 13.80 -2.36
C ALA A 130 -15.40 14.40 -2.01
N LYS A 131 -15.20 14.79 -0.75
CA LYS A 131 -13.91 15.28 -0.24
C LYS A 131 -12.81 14.21 -0.37
N MET A 132 -13.09 12.98 0.04
CA MET A 132 -12.16 11.84 -0.07
C MET A 132 -11.81 11.54 -1.54
N GLN A 133 -12.80 11.56 -2.43
CA GLN A 133 -12.59 11.36 -3.87
C GLN A 133 -11.76 12.49 -4.49
N ALA A 134 -11.95 13.74 -4.07
CA ALA A 134 -11.15 14.87 -4.53
C ALA A 134 -9.68 14.69 -4.14
N VAL A 135 -9.40 14.32 -2.89
CA VAL A 135 -8.03 14.04 -2.42
C VAL A 135 -7.40 12.87 -3.16
N ALA A 136 -8.13 11.78 -3.36
CA ALA A 136 -7.66 10.63 -4.13
C ALA A 136 -7.35 11.02 -5.58
N SER A 137 -8.21 11.82 -6.21
CA SER A 137 -8.02 12.32 -7.58
C SER A 137 -6.79 13.23 -7.70
N THR A 138 -6.48 14.04 -6.68
CA THR A 138 -5.25 14.83 -6.66
C THR A 138 -4.02 13.92 -6.64
N ASN A 139 -4.03 12.85 -5.83
CA ASN A 139 -2.94 11.87 -5.85
C ASN A 139 -2.81 11.19 -7.23
N ASP A 140 -3.93 10.88 -7.89
CA ASP A 140 -3.93 10.28 -9.23
C ASP A 140 -3.28 11.20 -10.28
N LYS A 141 -3.61 12.49 -10.26
CA LYS A 141 -3.02 13.50 -11.16
C LYS A 141 -1.52 13.62 -10.97
N VAL A 142 -1.08 13.81 -9.72
CA VAL A 142 0.34 13.97 -9.40
C VAL A 142 1.14 12.70 -9.74
N PHE A 143 0.57 11.52 -9.50
CA PHE A 143 1.19 10.27 -9.95
C PHE A 143 1.35 10.22 -11.46
N ALA A 144 0.31 10.55 -12.21
CA ALA A 144 0.34 10.54 -13.67
C ALA A 144 1.41 11.50 -14.22
N GLU A 145 1.54 12.69 -13.64
CA GLU A 145 2.56 13.68 -14.02
C GLU A 145 3.98 13.17 -13.75
N VAL A 146 4.24 12.63 -12.55
CA VAL A 146 5.55 12.08 -12.17
C VAL A 146 5.96 10.91 -13.08
N HIS A 147 5.01 10.07 -13.47
CA HIS A 147 5.27 8.87 -14.28
C HIS A 147 5.07 9.07 -15.79
N ALA A 148 4.61 10.23 -16.25
CA ALA A 148 4.47 10.51 -17.68
C ALA A 148 5.81 10.44 -18.43
N ASN A 149 6.90 10.81 -17.74
CA ASN A 149 8.25 10.95 -18.32
C ASN A 149 9.28 9.99 -17.70
N SER A 150 8.86 9.11 -16.80
CA SER A 150 9.77 8.19 -16.12
C SER A 150 10.16 7.04 -17.05
N GLY A 151 11.40 7.02 -17.54
CA GLY A 151 11.98 5.85 -18.20
C GLY A 151 12.08 4.69 -17.20
N GLY A 152 11.79 3.47 -17.66
CA GLY A 152 11.60 2.25 -16.87
C GLY A 152 12.46 2.07 -15.61
N ALA A 153 11.86 1.42 -14.60
CA ALA A 153 12.43 1.22 -13.26
C ALA A 153 13.90 0.74 -13.26
N ASP A 154 14.75 1.47 -12.52
CA ASP A 154 16.15 1.13 -12.32
C ASP A 154 16.30 -0.24 -11.63
N GLY A 155 17.27 -1.03 -12.08
CA GLY A 155 17.40 -2.49 -11.89
C GLY A 155 17.66 -3.03 -10.48
N GLY A 156 16.94 -2.55 -9.47
CA GLY A 156 16.93 -3.08 -8.10
C GLY A 156 16.31 -4.47 -7.98
N SER A 157 16.50 -5.13 -6.84
CA SER A 157 15.86 -6.41 -6.52
C SER A 157 14.35 -6.26 -6.62
N LEU A 158 13.69 -6.96 -7.55
CA LEU A 158 12.26 -6.77 -7.88
C LEU A 158 11.27 -7.22 -6.79
N TRP A 159 11.71 -8.07 -5.87
CA TRP A 159 10.82 -8.77 -4.93
C TRP A 159 10.95 -8.32 -3.47
N SER A 160 11.81 -7.34 -3.17
CA SER A 160 11.92 -6.79 -1.82
C SER A 160 10.74 -5.84 -1.52
N ASN A 161 9.68 -6.36 -0.91
CA ASN A 161 8.53 -5.55 -0.52
C ASN A 161 8.57 -5.26 0.99
N ALA A 162 9.27 -4.19 1.40
CA ALA A 162 9.10 -3.64 2.74
C ALA A 162 8.05 -2.53 2.68
N TYR A 163 6.89 -2.71 3.32
CA TYR A 163 5.90 -1.63 3.52
C TYR A 163 5.40 -0.90 2.26
N GLY A 164 5.40 -1.53 1.08
CA GLY A 164 5.06 -0.86 -0.19
C GLY A 164 6.09 0.18 -0.65
N ALA A 165 7.19 0.34 0.08
CA ALA A 165 8.33 1.17 -0.25
C ALA A 165 9.56 0.28 -0.39
N GLY A 166 9.95 0.00 -1.63
CA GLY A 166 11.03 -0.92 -1.91
C GLY A 166 11.07 -1.27 -3.37
N ALA A 167 11.33 -2.54 -3.64
CA ALA A 167 11.33 -3.07 -4.97
C ALA A 167 10.09 -2.69 -5.78
N PRO A 168 10.22 -2.51 -7.11
CA PRO A 168 9.13 -2.09 -7.98
C PRO A 168 7.80 -2.85 -7.81
N ALA A 169 7.83 -4.13 -7.42
CA ALA A 169 6.62 -4.95 -7.26
C ALA A 169 5.66 -4.45 -6.17
N GLY A 170 6.17 -3.88 -5.07
CA GLY A 170 5.32 -3.34 -3.99
C GLY A 170 4.43 -2.20 -4.49
N PRO A 171 5.01 -1.11 -5.01
CA PRO A 171 4.26 -0.03 -5.66
C PRO A 171 3.37 -0.50 -6.81
N ALA A 172 3.82 -1.45 -7.64
CA ALA A 172 3.02 -1.96 -8.75
C ALA A 172 1.74 -2.67 -8.27
N ASN A 173 1.81 -3.46 -7.20
CA ASN A 173 0.61 -4.09 -6.62
C ASN A 173 -0.41 -3.04 -6.14
N VAL A 174 0.06 -1.97 -5.50
CA VAL A 174 -0.82 -0.87 -5.06
C VAL A 174 -1.40 -0.11 -6.26
N CYS A 175 -0.60 0.14 -7.30
CA CYS A 175 -1.07 0.74 -8.55
C CYS A 175 -2.14 -0.13 -9.23
N MET A 176 -2.02 -1.45 -9.19
CA MET A 176 -3.04 -2.36 -9.71
C MET A 176 -4.37 -2.21 -8.96
N LEU A 177 -4.32 -2.08 -7.62
CA LEU A 177 -5.53 -1.83 -6.82
C LEU A 177 -6.19 -0.52 -7.23
N ARG A 178 -5.40 0.56 -7.37
CA ARG A 178 -5.93 1.86 -7.79
C ARG A 178 -6.47 1.83 -9.23
N TYR A 179 -5.78 1.15 -10.15
CA TYR A 179 -6.25 0.97 -11.53
C TYR A 179 -7.63 0.33 -11.58
N ARG A 180 -7.91 -0.68 -10.75
CA ARG A 180 -9.25 -1.30 -10.67
C ARG A 180 -10.33 -0.33 -10.21
N GLN A 181 -9.99 0.66 -9.39
CA GLN A 181 -10.95 1.66 -8.90
C GLN A 181 -11.25 2.74 -9.95
N VAL A 182 -10.25 3.22 -10.70
CA VAL A 182 -10.40 4.42 -11.56
C VAL A 182 -10.11 4.21 -13.04
N GLY A 183 -9.56 3.07 -13.45
CA GLY A 183 -9.26 2.78 -14.86
C GLY A 183 -8.18 3.65 -15.51
N HIS A 184 -7.43 4.43 -14.73
CA HIS A 184 -6.46 5.38 -15.27
C HIS A 184 -5.21 4.68 -15.85
N ASP A 185 -4.90 4.93 -17.12
CA ASP A 185 -3.88 4.18 -17.88
C ASP A 185 -2.46 4.34 -17.31
N ALA A 186 -2.13 5.45 -16.64
CA ALA A 186 -0.81 5.63 -16.02
C ALA A 186 -0.48 4.49 -15.03
N TYR A 187 -1.46 3.99 -14.26
CA TYR A 187 -1.25 2.86 -13.37
C TYR A 187 -1.01 1.56 -14.12
N ARG A 188 -1.78 1.32 -15.18
CA ARG A 188 -1.63 0.14 -16.04
C ARG A 188 -0.25 0.11 -16.67
N ARG A 189 0.23 1.23 -17.22
CA ARG A 189 1.59 1.35 -17.78
C ARG A 189 2.65 1.06 -16.73
N PHE A 190 2.57 1.70 -15.56
CA PHE A 190 3.51 1.47 -14.47
C PHE A 190 3.60 0.00 -14.05
N VAL A 191 2.46 -0.69 -13.94
CA VAL A 191 2.40 -2.12 -13.62
C VAL A 191 3.06 -2.96 -14.71
N LEU A 192 2.73 -2.74 -15.98
CA LEU A 192 3.25 -3.52 -17.10
C LEU A 192 4.75 -3.32 -17.30
N GLU A 193 5.23 -2.09 -17.15
CA GLU A 193 6.67 -1.78 -17.19
C GLU A 193 7.43 -2.49 -16.08
N THR A 194 6.88 -2.45 -14.86
CA THR A 194 7.44 -3.16 -13.70
C THR A 194 7.47 -4.68 -13.94
N ALA A 195 6.39 -5.25 -14.48
CA ALA A 195 6.31 -6.68 -14.79
C ALA A 195 7.22 -7.10 -15.96
N GLY A 196 7.52 -6.18 -16.88
CA GLY A 196 8.39 -6.42 -18.04
C GLY A 196 9.89 -6.31 -17.73
N ALA A 197 10.30 -5.62 -16.66
CA ALA A 197 11.71 -5.48 -16.27
C ALA A 197 12.45 -6.82 -15.99
N PRO A 198 11.86 -7.82 -15.29
CA PRO A 198 12.47 -9.14 -15.09
C PRO A 198 12.79 -9.89 -16.38
N VAL A 199 11.92 -9.78 -17.39
CA VAL A 199 12.08 -10.51 -18.67
C VAL A 199 13.34 -10.03 -19.38
N ARG A 200 13.64 -8.72 -19.37
CA ARG A 200 14.87 -8.15 -19.95
C ARG A 200 16.14 -8.56 -19.18
N GLN A 201 16.04 -8.65 -17.85
CA GLN A 201 17.19 -9.03 -17.02
C GLN A 201 17.52 -10.53 -17.08
N CYS A 202 16.52 -11.41 -17.24
CA CYS A 202 16.76 -12.86 -17.38
C CYS A 202 17.18 -13.24 -18.81
N SER A 203 16.60 -12.63 -19.84
CA SER A 203 16.93 -12.94 -21.25
C SER A 203 18.39 -12.61 -21.60
N SER A 204 18.94 -11.51 -21.08
CA SER A 204 20.37 -11.19 -21.25
C SER A 204 21.32 -12.22 -20.62
N ARG A 205 20.93 -12.86 -19.49
CA ARG A 205 21.74 -13.88 -18.81
C ARG A 205 21.57 -15.29 -19.38
N LEU A 206 20.45 -15.58 -20.02
CA LEU A 206 20.23 -16.87 -20.68
C LEU A 206 20.95 -16.96 -22.04
N SER A 207 21.10 -15.84 -22.76
CA SER A 207 21.79 -15.82 -24.07
C SER A 207 23.30 -16.12 -24.02
N THR A 208 23.95 -16.02 -22.86
CA THR A 208 25.39 -16.26 -22.69
C THR A 208 25.74 -17.67 -22.23
N ARG A 209 24.76 -18.52 -21.92
CA ARG A 209 25.00 -19.96 -21.75
C ARG A 209 24.88 -20.65 -23.11
N ARG A 210 26.00 -20.75 -23.82
CA ARG A 210 26.15 -21.82 -24.82
C ARG A 210 25.87 -23.12 -24.09
N TRP A 211 24.78 -23.77 -24.45
CA TRP A 211 24.57 -25.19 -24.15
C TRP A 211 25.68 -25.96 -24.86
N THR A 212 26.81 -26.18 -24.18
CA THR A 212 27.70 -27.26 -24.56
C THR A 212 26.91 -28.53 -24.31
N SER A 213 26.56 -29.25 -25.38
CA SER A 213 25.91 -30.54 -25.36
C SER A 213 26.80 -31.55 -24.63
N ALA A 214 26.70 -31.59 -23.30
CA ALA A 214 27.23 -32.68 -22.51
C ALA A 214 26.13 -33.74 -22.36
N THR A 215 26.41 -34.90 -22.91
CA THR A 215 25.60 -36.12 -22.90
C THR A 215 25.15 -36.46 -21.47
N PRO A 216 23.89 -36.90 -21.23
CA PRO A 216 23.42 -37.19 -19.89
C PRO A 216 24.08 -38.47 -19.36
N SER A 217 24.94 -38.36 -18.34
CA SER A 217 25.30 -39.51 -17.52
C SER A 217 24.35 -39.60 -16.32
N THR A 218 23.67 -40.74 -16.22
CA THR A 218 22.84 -41.14 -15.11
C THR A 218 23.72 -41.40 -13.88
N ALA A 219 23.83 -40.40 -13.00
CA ALA A 219 24.29 -40.60 -11.62
C ALA A 219 23.69 -39.53 -10.70
N PHE A 220 22.62 -39.89 -9.99
CA PHE A 220 22.17 -39.14 -8.81
C PHE A 220 23.12 -39.46 -7.65
N SER A 221 23.95 -38.51 -7.26
CA SER A 221 24.73 -38.57 -6.02
C SER A 221 24.35 -37.40 -5.13
N THR A 222 23.65 -37.68 -4.05
CA THR A 222 23.32 -36.72 -2.99
C THR A 222 24.57 -36.47 -2.14
N LYS A 223 25.36 -35.44 -2.50
CA LYS A 223 26.35 -34.86 -1.58
C LYS A 223 25.70 -33.71 -0.81
N VAL A 224 25.45 -33.95 0.47
CA VAL A 224 25.20 -32.90 1.47
C VAL A 224 26.52 -32.16 1.69
N LEU A 225 26.59 -30.90 1.23
CA LEU A 225 27.69 -29.99 1.54
C LEU A 225 27.24 -28.98 2.59
N ALA A 226 28.06 -28.88 3.63
CA ALA A 226 27.89 -28.01 4.77
C ALA A 226 28.06 -26.52 4.42
N ARG A 227 27.48 -25.70 5.31
CA ARG A 227 27.39 -24.23 5.38
C ARG A 227 28.51 -23.43 4.71
N GLY A 228 28.10 -22.51 3.83
CA GLY A 228 28.84 -21.31 3.43
C GLY A 228 27.90 -20.30 2.75
N SER A 229 27.74 -19.11 3.37
CA SER A 229 27.05 -17.87 2.93
C SER A 229 25.86 -17.96 1.94
N LYS A 230 24.65 -17.64 2.42
CA LYS A 230 23.42 -17.57 1.62
C LYS A 230 23.21 -16.17 1.01
N THR A 231 23.39 -16.05 -0.31
CA THR A 231 22.49 -15.29 -1.18
C THR A 231 22.20 -16.13 -2.43
N SER A 232 21.35 -17.14 -2.27
CA SER A 232 20.81 -17.87 -3.42
C SER A 232 19.71 -17.03 -4.06
N ARG A 233 19.96 -16.49 -5.26
CA ARG A 233 18.92 -15.88 -6.10
C ARG A 233 18.31 -16.99 -6.95
N TYR A 234 17.10 -17.40 -6.61
CA TYR A 234 16.31 -18.30 -7.45
C TYR A 234 15.76 -17.52 -8.66
N CYS A 235 16.07 -17.99 -9.87
CA CYS A 235 15.30 -17.65 -11.05
C CYS A 235 14.29 -18.78 -11.25
N VAL A 236 13.00 -18.49 -11.12
CA VAL A 236 11.94 -19.43 -11.48
C VAL A 236 11.64 -19.22 -12.96
N SER A 237 11.86 -20.25 -13.78
CA SER A 237 11.35 -20.29 -15.15
C SER A 237 9.89 -20.71 -15.11
N ASN A 238 8.98 -19.84 -15.53
CA ASN A 238 7.58 -20.21 -15.75
C ASN A 238 7.40 -20.48 -17.25
N ASP A 239 7.33 -21.76 -17.62
CA ASP A 239 6.80 -22.15 -18.93
C ASP A 239 5.26 -22.14 -18.83
N TRP A 240 4.65 -21.05 -19.32
CA TRP A 240 3.22 -20.99 -19.58
C TRP A 240 2.98 -21.37 -21.04
N GLN A 241 2.38 -22.54 -21.27
CA GLN A 241 1.77 -22.87 -22.57
C GLN A 241 0.31 -22.40 -22.56
N GLU A 242 -0.02 -21.48 -23.47
CA GLU A 242 -1.41 -21.16 -23.80
C GLU A 242 -2.07 -22.40 -24.40
N ARG A 243 -3.21 -22.80 -23.83
CA ARG A 243 -4.15 -23.70 -24.51
C ARG A 243 -5.14 -22.82 -25.25
N GLU A 244 -5.00 -22.75 -26.57
CA GLU A 244 -6.08 -22.31 -27.44
C GLU A 244 -7.20 -23.37 -27.37
N THR A 245 -8.38 -22.95 -26.92
CA THR A 245 -9.61 -23.73 -27.07
C THR A 245 -10.20 -23.43 -28.45
N VAL A 246 -10.35 -24.47 -29.25
CA VAL A 246 -11.14 -24.51 -30.49
C VAL A 246 -12.62 -24.45 -30.17
#